data_AF-A0A935PZP1-F1
#
_entry.id   AF-A0A935PZP1-F1
#
_cell.length_a   1.000
_cell.length_b   1.000
_cell.length_c   1.000
_cell.angle_alpha   90.00
_cell.angle_beta   90.00
_cell.angle_gamma   90.00
#
_symmetry.space_group_name_H-M   'P 1'
#
loop_
_entity.id
_entity.type
_entity.pdbx_description
1 polymer ?
#
loop_
_entity_poly.entity_id
_entity_poly.type
_entity_poly.pdbx_seq_one_letter_code
_entity_poly.pdbx_strand_id
1 'polypeptide(L)'
;MPYAAQYLHFGPQPDLELEAGWLVDGAYVEAGGEAGDVCFTVTAVPTDRQLSRLWFEIPEPYYRQDLVGDYRTSDLATAIDSQLSDRLNELNQRLDQPRGDITEQLATGLSERGEVMPDGLKLIDISSRMAEERLLQVHRRHPVYLAAMRLVVNALCYVTAYPDDIATVWPTSTPEALKTKASTGQGKEVMRARSRLAALGYVPVLLCGQQVEEQRQRVGASASPGAGHPVTHWRRGHWRNQAHGPGRSLRKLIWVMPMLVGQNQPDEPESGHLYRVSPEDS
;
A
#
# COMPACT_ATOMS: atom_id res chain seq x y z
N MET A 1 -9.70 12.94 -1.89
CA MET A 1 -9.33 11.94 -2.91
C MET A 1 -10.16 12.20 -4.16
N PRO A 2 -9.58 12.34 -5.37
CA PRO A 2 -10.36 12.58 -6.61
C PRO A 2 -11.11 11.34 -7.11
N TYR A 3 -10.72 10.14 -6.64
CA TYR A 3 -11.37 8.86 -6.92
C TYR A 3 -11.63 8.13 -5.60
N ALA A 4 -12.71 7.35 -5.54
CA ALA A 4 -13.07 6.53 -4.37
C ALA A 4 -12.10 5.37 -4.13
N ALA A 5 -11.37 4.93 -5.17
CA ALA A 5 -10.26 3.99 -5.06
C ALA A 5 -9.07 4.50 -5.88
N GLN A 6 -7.86 4.34 -5.35
CA GLN A 6 -6.60 4.66 -6.01
C GLN A 6 -5.62 3.50 -5.81
N TYR A 7 -4.88 3.15 -6.86
CA TYR A 7 -3.78 2.20 -6.78
C TYR A 7 -2.45 2.95 -6.76
N LEU A 8 -1.62 2.65 -5.78
CA LEU A 8 -0.26 3.15 -5.63
C LEU A 8 0.69 2.02 -6.03
N HIS A 9 1.42 2.18 -7.14
CA HIS A 9 2.41 1.21 -7.57
C HIS A 9 3.81 1.63 -7.10
N PHE A 10 4.52 0.72 -6.45
CA PHE A 10 5.91 0.92 -5.99
C PHE A 10 6.92 0.07 -6.79
N GLY A 11 6.43 -0.93 -7.53
CA GLY A 11 7.25 -2.00 -8.09
C GLY A 11 7.66 -3.02 -7.00
N PRO A 12 8.15 -4.22 -7.39
CA PRO A 12 8.46 -5.29 -6.44
C PRO A 12 9.50 -4.84 -5.40
N GLN A 13 9.15 -4.89 -4.12
CA GLN A 13 10.01 -4.49 -3.01
C GLN A 13 10.73 -5.72 -2.44
N PRO A 14 12.07 -5.87 -2.60
CA PRO A 14 12.78 -7.09 -2.23
C PRO A 14 12.79 -7.38 -0.73
N ASP A 15 12.69 -6.34 0.11
CA ASP A 15 12.67 -6.46 1.57
C ASP A 15 11.25 -6.67 2.14
N LEU A 16 10.22 -6.74 1.29
CA LEU A 16 8.80 -6.85 1.69
C LEU A 16 8.17 -8.11 1.06
N GLU A 17 8.66 -9.27 1.44
CA GLU A 17 8.11 -10.57 1.04
C GLU A 17 6.85 -10.90 1.87
N LEU A 18 5.68 -10.88 1.25
CA LEU A 18 4.38 -11.10 1.92
C LEU A 18 4.08 -12.58 2.15
N GLU A 19 4.50 -13.41 1.21
CA GLU A 19 4.54 -14.88 1.26
C GLU A 19 5.78 -15.35 0.47
N ALA A 20 6.24 -16.57 0.71
CA ALA A 20 7.43 -17.10 0.04
C ALA A 20 7.34 -16.99 -1.50
N GLY A 21 8.24 -16.21 -2.11
CA GLY A 21 8.27 -15.90 -3.53
C GLY A 21 7.35 -14.75 -3.99
N TRP A 22 6.69 -14.02 -3.07
CA TRP A 22 5.74 -12.95 -3.39
C TRP A 22 6.12 -11.63 -2.72
N LEU A 23 6.56 -10.67 -3.52
CA LEU A 23 7.03 -9.36 -3.07
C LEU A 23 5.92 -8.32 -3.16
N VAL A 24 5.77 -7.48 -2.14
CA VAL A 24 4.86 -6.32 -2.19
C VAL A 24 5.22 -5.43 -3.38
N ASP A 25 4.23 -5.08 -4.20
CA ASP A 25 4.44 -4.27 -5.42
C ASP A 25 3.64 -2.96 -5.44
N GLY A 26 2.62 -2.85 -4.58
CA GLY A 26 1.72 -1.72 -4.52
C GLY A 26 0.67 -1.85 -3.43
N ALA A 27 -0.29 -0.92 -3.44
CA ALA A 27 -1.47 -0.98 -2.60
C ALA A 27 -2.66 -0.23 -3.20
N TYR A 28 -3.85 -0.76 -2.99
CA TYR A 28 -5.10 -0.01 -3.12
C TYR A 28 -5.39 0.79 -1.85
N VAL A 29 -5.79 2.04 -2.04
CA VAL A 29 -6.33 2.93 -1.02
C VAL A 29 -7.74 3.30 -1.43
N GLU A 30 -8.71 2.80 -0.68
CA GLU A 30 -10.14 2.95 -0.99
C GLU A 30 -10.80 3.81 0.10
N ALA A 31 -11.40 4.92 -0.30
CA ALA A 31 -12.21 5.79 0.56
C ALA A 31 -13.67 5.67 0.09
N GLY A 32 -14.44 4.82 0.77
CA GLY A 32 -15.83 4.52 0.47
C GLY A 32 -16.62 4.24 1.75
N GLY A 33 -17.91 4.56 1.75
CA GLY A 33 -18.72 4.63 2.96
C GLY A 33 -18.91 6.07 3.42
N GLU A 34 -18.87 6.31 4.72
CA GLU A 34 -18.99 7.62 5.31
C GLU A 34 -17.62 8.33 5.42
N ALA A 35 -17.59 9.63 5.72
CA ALA A 35 -16.35 10.41 5.78
C ALA A 35 -15.42 9.94 6.91
N GLY A 36 -14.23 9.47 6.54
CA GLY A 36 -13.22 8.92 7.46
C GLY A 36 -12.99 7.42 7.28
N ASP A 37 -13.90 6.71 6.61
CA ASP A 37 -13.71 5.30 6.26
C ASP A 37 -12.60 5.15 5.22
N VAL A 38 -11.66 4.24 5.48
CA VAL A 38 -10.59 3.89 4.54
C VAL A 38 -10.25 2.40 4.59
N CYS A 39 -10.11 1.77 3.43
CA CYS A 39 -9.55 0.44 3.26
C CYS A 39 -8.16 0.53 2.63
N PHE A 40 -7.23 -0.25 3.18
CA PHE A 40 -5.91 -0.46 2.62
C PHE A 40 -5.76 -1.93 2.21
N THR A 41 -5.50 -2.18 0.92
CA THR A 41 -5.18 -3.54 0.42
C THR A 41 -3.80 -3.52 -0.21
N VAL A 42 -2.79 -4.07 0.48
CA VAL A 42 -1.43 -4.27 -0.04
C VAL A 42 -1.42 -5.46 -0.99
N THR A 43 -0.88 -5.27 -2.20
CA THR A 43 -0.75 -6.28 -3.26
C THR A 43 0.67 -6.83 -3.31
N ALA A 44 0.83 -8.07 -3.81
CA ALA A 44 2.12 -8.68 -4.04
C ALA A 44 2.19 -9.37 -5.41
N VAL A 45 3.38 -9.36 -6.00
CA VAL A 45 3.71 -9.93 -7.31
C VAL A 45 4.73 -11.05 -7.14
N PRO A 46 4.66 -12.15 -7.91
CA PRO A 46 5.57 -13.26 -7.72
C PRO A 46 6.93 -12.97 -8.34
N THR A 47 8.00 -13.50 -7.72
CA THR A 47 9.37 -13.44 -8.25
C THR A 47 9.49 -14.18 -9.58
N ASP A 48 8.80 -15.32 -9.72
CA ASP A 48 8.51 -15.94 -11.02
C ASP A 48 7.20 -15.41 -11.60
N ARG A 49 7.30 -14.53 -12.60
CA ARG A 49 6.15 -13.93 -13.30
C ARG A 49 5.29 -14.94 -14.08
N GLN A 50 5.71 -16.20 -14.25
CA GLN A 50 4.80 -17.22 -14.76
C GLN A 50 3.65 -17.52 -13.78
N LEU A 51 3.86 -17.35 -12.46
CA LEU A 51 2.83 -17.65 -11.45
C LEU A 51 1.61 -16.73 -11.56
N SER A 52 1.76 -15.45 -11.92
CA SER A 52 0.61 -14.55 -12.18
C SER A 52 -0.24 -14.99 -13.39
N ARG A 53 0.26 -15.86 -14.27
CA ARG A 53 -0.55 -16.47 -15.34
C ARG A 53 -1.46 -17.60 -14.81
N LEU A 54 -1.13 -18.14 -13.64
CA LEU A 54 -1.85 -19.19 -12.93
C LEU A 54 -2.77 -18.63 -11.83
N TRP A 55 -3.15 -17.34 -11.89
CA TRP A 55 -3.96 -16.65 -10.86
C TRP A 55 -5.27 -17.36 -10.46
N PHE A 56 -5.79 -18.23 -11.34
CA PHE A 56 -7.00 -19.03 -11.13
C PHE A 56 -6.75 -20.32 -10.31
N GLU A 57 -5.51 -20.80 -10.25
CA GLU A 57 -5.05 -21.92 -9.41
C GLU A 57 -4.29 -21.41 -8.17
N ILE A 58 -3.50 -20.36 -8.33
CA ILE A 58 -2.61 -19.77 -7.32
C ILE A 58 -3.04 -18.31 -7.11
N PRO A 59 -3.95 -18.03 -6.15
CA PRO A 59 -4.41 -16.67 -5.90
C PRO A 59 -3.27 -15.80 -5.37
N GLU A 60 -3.11 -14.61 -5.93
CA GLU A 60 -2.07 -13.67 -5.51
C GLU A 60 -2.30 -13.23 -4.04
N PRO A 61 -1.31 -13.33 -3.15
CA PRO A 61 -1.47 -13.00 -1.75
C PRO A 61 -1.59 -11.49 -1.57
N TYR A 62 -2.51 -11.09 -0.72
CA TYR A 62 -2.73 -9.70 -0.33
C TYR A 62 -2.87 -9.59 1.19
N TYR A 63 -2.78 -8.37 1.70
CA TYR A 63 -3.21 -8.04 3.05
C TYR A 63 -4.16 -6.84 3.00
N ARG A 64 -5.40 -7.07 3.46
CA ARG A 64 -6.45 -6.05 3.55
C ARG A 64 -6.71 -5.68 5.01
N GLN A 65 -6.86 -4.38 5.26
CA GLN A 65 -7.34 -3.82 6.51
C GLN A 65 -8.39 -2.74 6.23
N ASP A 66 -9.58 -2.93 6.80
CA ASP A 66 -10.71 -2.00 6.70
C ASP A 66 -10.77 -1.16 7.99
N LEU A 67 -10.50 0.15 7.88
CA LEU A 67 -10.56 1.12 8.97
C LEU A 67 -11.86 1.92 8.83
N VAL A 68 -12.94 1.32 9.32
CA VAL A 68 -14.32 1.81 9.20
C VAL A 68 -14.98 1.91 10.58
N GLY A 69 -16.07 2.68 10.69
CA GLY A 69 -16.80 2.80 11.97
C GLY A 69 -15.92 3.40 13.06
N ASP A 70 -15.79 2.75 14.22
CA ASP A 70 -15.09 3.31 15.39
C ASP A 70 -13.61 3.66 15.14
N TYR A 71 -12.95 3.01 14.17
CA TYR A 71 -11.56 3.32 13.82
C TYR A 71 -11.39 4.68 13.12
N ARG A 72 -12.46 5.24 12.53
CA ARG A 72 -12.42 6.41 11.61
C ARG A 72 -11.95 7.72 12.23
N THR A 73 -12.15 7.87 13.54
CA THR A 73 -11.85 9.09 14.32
C THR A 73 -10.51 8.99 15.03
N SER A 74 -9.91 7.80 15.03
CA SER A 74 -8.57 7.55 15.58
C SER A 74 -7.49 8.05 14.64
N ASP A 75 -6.29 8.30 15.16
CA ASP A 75 -5.13 8.43 14.28
C ASP A 75 -4.80 7.08 13.61
N LEU A 76 -4.12 7.13 12.47
CA LEU A 76 -3.89 5.95 11.64
C LEU A 76 -3.13 4.83 12.35
N ALA A 77 -2.20 5.13 13.27
CA ALA A 77 -1.46 4.08 13.99
C ALA A 77 -2.39 3.38 14.98
N THR A 78 -3.10 4.16 15.81
CA THR A 78 -4.11 3.63 16.75
C THR A 78 -5.19 2.81 16.03
N ALA A 79 -5.65 3.27 14.86
CA ALA A 79 -6.64 2.57 14.05
C ALA A 79 -6.13 1.21 13.54
N ILE A 80 -4.91 1.15 13.00
CA ILE A 80 -4.26 -0.08 12.50
C ILE A 80 -4.08 -1.09 13.64
N ASP A 81 -3.57 -0.65 14.79
CA ASP A 81 -3.28 -1.51 15.94
C ASP A 81 -4.57 -2.02 16.61
N SER A 82 -5.58 -1.17 16.76
CA SER A 82 -6.88 -1.56 17.34
C SER A 82 -7.60 -2.58 16.46
N GLN A 83 -7.66 -2.33 15.14
CA GLN A 83 -8.29 -3.25 14.20
C GLN A 83 -7.58 -4.61 14.16
N LEU A 84 -6.24 -4.63 14.26
CA LEU A 84 -5.49 -5.88 14.41
C LEU A 84 -5.89 -6.62 15.69
N SER A 85 -5.90 -5.92 16.84
CA SER A 85 -6.28 -6.48 18.14
C SER A 85 -7.67 -7.13 18.07
N ASP A 86 -8.66 -6.41 17.55
CA ASP A 86 -10.03 -6.89 17.47
C ASP A 86 -10.16 -8.10 16.52
N ARG A 87 -9.43 -8.10 15.39
CA ARG A 87 -9.34 -9.24 14.47
C ARG A 87 -8.67 -10.46 15.11
N LEU A 88 -7.62 -10.29 15.90
CA LEU A 88 -6.97 -11.38 16.63
C LEU A 88 -7.89 -11.94 17.71
N ASN A 89 -8.60 -11.08 18.44
CA ASN A 89 -9.58 -11.48 19.45
C ASN A 89 -10.74 -12.28 18.82
N GLU A 90 -11.28 -11.83 17.69
CA GLU A 90 -12.33 -12.56 16.95
C GLU A 90 -11.85 -13.95 16.50
N LEU A 91 -10.64 -14.06 15.97
CA LEU A 91 -10.08 -15.33 15.52
C LEU A 91 -9.81 -16.30 16.70
N ASN A 92 -9.31 -15.80 17.82
CA ASN A 92 -9.10 -16.61 19.03
C ASN A 92 -10.43 -17.13 19.60
N GLN A 93 -11.47 -16.28 19.68
CA GLN A 93 -12.81 -16.71 20.11
C GLN A 93 -13.40 -17.83 19.22
N ARG A 94 -13.06 -17.86 17.92
CA ARG A 94 -13.46 -18.92 16.99
C ARG A 94 -12.65 -20.21 17.18
N LEU A 95 -11.41 -20.13 17.67
CA LEU A 95 -10.64 -21.32 18.06
C LEU A 95 -11.21 -21.99 19.31
N ASP A 96 -11.62 -21.19 20.30
CA ASP A 96 -12.18 -21.67 21.57
C ASP A 96 -13.57 -22.33 21.44
N GLN A 97 -14.23 -22.18 20.28
CA GLN A 97 -15.58 -22.71 20.01
C GLN A 97 -15.63 -23.67 18.80
N PRO A 98 -14.90 -24.81 18.80
CA PRO A 98 -14.92 -25.76 17.70
C PRO A 98 -16.27 -26.49 17.62
N ARG A 99 -17.01 -26.30 16.52
CA ARG A 99 -18.38 -26.85 16.36
C ARG A 99 -18.47 -28.20 15.65
N GLY A 100 -17.48 -28.58 14.84
CA GLY A 100 -17.40 -29.93 14.27
C GLY A 100 -18.56 -30.29 13.35
N ASP A 101 -19.26 -31.39 13.62
CA ASP A 101 -20.44 -31.80 12.86
C ASP A 101 -21.67 -31.01 13.33
N ILE A 102 -22.23 -30.18 12.45
CA ILE A 102 -23.38 -29.32 12.75
C ILE A 102 -24.65 -29.73 12.00
N THR A 103 -24.66 -30.95 11.44
CA THR A 103 -25.76 -31.46 10.59
C THR A 103 -27.11 -31.43 11.33
N GLU A 104 -27.16 -31.87 12.60
CA GLU A 104 -28.38 -31.85 13.42
C GLU A 104 -28.84 -30.42 13.74
N GLN A 105 -27.91 -29.52 14.12
CA GLN A 105 -28.22 -28.13 14.45
C GLN A 105 -28.82 -27.38 13.25
N LEU A 106 -28.28 -27.60 12.05
CA LEU A 106 -28.85 -27.04 10.83
C LEU A 106 -30.19 -27.68 10.50
N ALA A 107 -30.34 -29.00 10.65
CA ALA A 107 -31.60 -29.69 10.40
C ALA A 107 -32.75 -29.18 11.31
N THR A 108 -32.47 -28.94 12.60
CA THR A 108 -33.42 -28.27 13.51
C THR A 108 -33.79 -26.88 13.00
N GLY A 109 -32.79 -26.03 12.70
CA GLY A 109 -33.04 -24.66 12.22
C GLY A 109 -33.65 -24.57 10.82
N LEU A 110 -33.58 -25.62 9.99
CA LEU A 110 -34.35 -25.73 8.74
C LEU A 110 -35.79 -26.15 9.01
N SER A 111 -36.00 -27.15 9.88
CA SER A 111 -37.33 -27.61 10.27
C SER A 111 -38.17 -26.52 10.93
N GLU A 112 -37.56 -25.64 11.73
CA GLU A 112 -38.20 -24.44 12.31
C GLU A 112 -38.68 -23.43 11.25
N ARG A 113 -38.05 -23.43 10.06
CA ARG A 113 -38.42 -22.61 8.90
C ARG A 113 -39.34 -23.34 7.90
N GLY A 114 -39.73 -24.59 8.19
CA GLY A 114 -40.53 -25.43 7.30
C GLY A 114 -39.75 -26.04 6.14
N GLU A 115 -38.42 -25.99 6.18
CA GLU A 115 -37.53 -26.61 5.20
C GLU A 115 -37.01 -27.97 5.71
N VAL A 116 -36.72 -28.89 4.79
CA VAL A 116 -36.21 -30.23 5.12
C VAL A 116 -34.76 -30.35 4.66
N MET A 117 -33.89 -30.83 5.54
CA MET A 117 -32.48 -31.10 5.21
C MET A 117 -32.40 -32.23 4.16
N PRO A 118 -31.63 -32.08 3.05
CA PRO A 118 -31.50 -33.15 2.05
C PRO A 118 -30.88 -34.43 2.62
N ASP A 119 -31.48 -35.58 2.30
CA ASP A 119 -31.00 -36.89 2.75
C ASP A 119 -29.53 -37.14 2.37
N GLY A 120 -28.73 -37.60 3.33
CA GLY A 120 -27.32 -37.91 3.15
C GLY A 120 -26.37 -36.69 3.13
N LEU A 121 -26.88 -35.45 3.22
CA LEU A 121 -26.03 -34.27 3.27
C LEU A 121 -25.43 -34.08 4.67
N LYS A 122 -24.11 -34.22 4.78
CA LYS A 122 -23.34 -33.95 6.01
C LYS A 122 -22.73 -32.55 5.98
N LEU A 123 -22.93 -31.77 7.05
CA LEU A 123 -22.34 -30.43 7.17
C LEU A 123 -21.31 -30.35 8.32
N ILE A 124 -20.10 -29.91 7.99
CA ILE A 124 -18.99 -29.78 8.92
C ILE A 124 -18.63 -28.31 9.05
N ASP A 125 -18.68 -27.78 10.27
CA ASP A 125 -18.19 -26.46 10.62
C ASP A 125 -16.65 -26.50 10.68
N ILE A 126 -16.02 -25.88 9.68
CA ILE A 126 -14.56 -25.74 9.57
C ILE A 126 -14.05 -24.38 10.07
N SER A 127 -14.88 -23.58 10.76
CA SER A 127 -14.56 -22.20 11.14
C SER A 127 -13.34 -22.09 12.07
N SER A 128 -13.15 -23.03 12.99
CA SER A 128 -11.97 -23.09 13.86
C SER A 128 -10.68 -23.35 13.08
N ARG A 129 -10.64 -24.38 12.22
CA ARG A 129 -9.52 -24.64 11.30
C ARG A 129 -9.22 -23.43 10.41
N MET A 130 -10.27 -22.80 9.88
CA MET A 130 -10.14 -21.59 9.06
C MET A 130 -9.80 -20.33 9.89
N ALA A 131 -9.87 -20.37 11.22
CA ALA A 131 -9.38 -19.32 12.10
C ALA A 131 -7.89 -19.52 12.41
N GLU A 132 -7.47 -20.78 12.63
CA GLU A 132 -6.06 -21.18 12.80
C GLU A 132 -5.21 -20.76 11.58
N GLU A 133 -5.64 -21.14 10.37
CA GLU A 133 -4.98 -20.74 9.12
C GLU A 133 -4.92 -19.21 8.96
N ARG A 134 -5.98 -18.49 9.35
CA ARG A 134 -6.02 -17.02 9.30
C ARG A 134 -5.12 -16.36 10.34
N LEU A 135 -4.98 -16.92 11.54
CA LEU A 135 -4.04 -16.44 12.56
C LEU A 135 -2.60 -16.58 12.07
N LEU A 136 -2.23 -17.75 11.53
CA LEU A 136 -0.93 -17.97 10.91
C LEU A 136 -0.65 -16.97 9.77
N GLN A 137 -1.62 -16.72 8.90
CA GLN A 137 -1.51 -15.71 7.85
C GLN A 137 -1.36 -14.28 8.41
N VAL A 138 -2.14 -13.90 9.43
CA VAL A 138 -2.06 -12.56 10.04
C VAL A 138 -0.70 -12.36 10.71
N HIS A 139 -0.23 -13.30 11.53
CA HIS A 139 1.08 -13.21 12.18
C HIS A 139 2.23 -13.12 11.18
N ARG A 140 2.17 -13.84 10.05
CA ARG A 140 3.17 -13.76 8.98
C ARG A 140 3.13 -12.44 8.22
N ARG A 141 1.94 -12.03 7.76
CA ARG A 141 1.77 -10.92 6.81
C ARG A 141 1.72 -9.55 7.48
N HIS A 142 1.24 -9.43 8.71
CA HIS A 142 1.02 -8.14 9.34
C HIS A 142 2.30 -7.29 9.53
N PRO A 143 3.46 -7.85 9.93
CA PRO A 143 4.71 -7.08 9.99
C PRO A 143 5.13 -6.49 8.63
N VAL A 144 4.93 -7.26 7.56
CA VAL A 144 5.20 -6.84 6.17
C VAL A 144 4.22 -5.75 5.74
N TYR A 145 2.93 -5.90 6.08
CA TYR A 145 1.91 -4.89 5.88
C TYR A 145 2.26 -3.57 6.59
N LEU A 146 2.67 -3.59 7.87
CA LEU A 146 3.10 -2.39 8.61
C LEU A 146 4.30 -1.69 7.94
N ALA A 147 5.25 -2.47 7.41
CA ALA A 147 6.37 -1.92 6.67
C ALA A 147 5.93 -1.31 5.32
N ALA A 148 5.05 -1.99 4.57
CA ALA A 148 4.46 -1.49 3.33
C ALA A 148 3.60 -0.23 3.54
N MET A 149 2.87 -0.13 4.66
CA MET A 149 2.08 1.05 5.01
C MET A 149 2.91 2.33 5.12
N ARG A 150 4.22 2.22 5.41
CA ARG A 150 5.13 3.38 5.34
C ARG A 150 5.30 3.90 3.92
N LEU A 151 5.32 3.04 2.91
CA LEU A 151 5.35 3.45 1.49
C LEU A 151 4.01 4.11 1.11
N VAL A 152 2.89 3.47 1.47
CA VAL A 152 1.53 3.96 1.23
C VAL A 152 1.33 5.37 1.80
N VAL A 153 1.58 5.56 3.11
CA VAL A 153 1.39 6.85 3.78
C VAL A 153 2.34 7.91 3.20
N ASN A 154 3.61 7.58 2.96
CA ASN A 154 4.54 8.53 2.35
C ASN A 154 4.10 8.97 0.95
N ALA A 155 3.60 8.05 0.12
CA ALA A 155 3.09 8.35 -1.22
C ALA A 155 1.82 9.20 -1.17
N LEU A 156 0.86 8.88 -0.30
CA LEU A 156 -0.36 9.69 -0.11
C LEU A 156 -0.04 11.11 0.36
N CYS A 157 0.85 11.24 1.35
CA CYS A 157 1.30 12.55 1.81
C CYS A 157 2.04 13.30 0.69
N TYR A 158 2.86 12.62 -0.14
CA TYR A 158 3.57 13.24 -1.26
C TYR A 158 2.61 13.83 -2.31
N VAL A 159 1.67 13.01 -2.79
CA VAL A 159 0.64 13.38 -3.76
C VAL A 159 -0.24 14.54 -3.25
N THR A 160 -0.48 14.63 -1.94
CA THR A 160 -1.24 15.75 -1.35
C THR A 160 -0.42 17.02 -1.11
N ALA A 161 0.89 16.91 -0.87
CA ALA A 161 1.77 18.06 -0.61
C ALA A 161 2.35 18.70 -1.87
N TYR A 162 2.53 17.93 -2.95
CA TYR A 162 3.12 18.37 -4.22
C TYR A 162 2.22 18.07 -5.42
N PRO A 163 1.00 18.65 -5.48
CA PRO A 163 0.11 18.47 -6.64
C PRO A 163 0.75 18.95 -7.95
N ASP A 164 1.68 19.91 -7.88
CA ASP A 164 2.40 20.47 -9.02
C ASP A 164 3.51 19.54 -9.57
N ASP A 165 3.91 18.49 -8.83
CA ASP A 165 4.85 17.44 -9.28
C ASP A 165 4.11 16.19 -9.80
N ILE A 166 2.86 16.34 -10.25
CA ILE A 166 2.05 15.25 -10.79
C ILE A 166 1.88 15.44 -12.31
N ALA A 167 2.64 14.66 -13.07
CA ALA A 167 2.55 14.62 -14.53
C ALA A 167 1.48 13.62 -14.99
N THR A 168 0.54 14.08 -15.83
CA THR A 168 -0.39 13.18 -16.53
C THR A 168 0.29 12.60 -17.78
N VAL A 169 0.56 11.30 -17.77
CA VAL A 169 1.25 10.60 -18.86
C VAL A 169 0.32 9.59 -19.52
N TRP A 170 0.40 9.48 -20.84
CA TRP A 170 -0.36 8.52 -21.64
C TRP A 170 0.55 7.37 -22.12
N PRO A 171 0.05 6.13 -22.21
CA PRO A 171 0.81 5.01 -22.79
C PRO A 171 1.37 5.34 -24.18
N THR A 172 2.53 4.81 -24.53
CA THR A 172 3.26 5.13 -25.77
C THR A 172 2.48 4.82 -27.05
N SER A 173 1.55 3.86 -27.01
CA SER A 173 0.65 3.49 -28.11
C SER A 173 -0.62 4.33 -28.22
N THR A 174 -0.83 5.32 -27.34
CA THR A 174 -2.05 6.14 -27.31
C THR A 174 -2.19 6.95 -28.61
N PRO A 175 -3.32 6.89 -29.33
CA PRO A 175 -3.51 7.64 -30.57
C PRO A 175 -3.32 9.16 -30.39
N GLU A 176 -2.27 9.73 -30.98
CA GLU A 176 -1.82 11.10 -30.71
C GLU A 176 -2.93 12.14 -30.95
N ALA A 177 -3.71 12.01 -32.01
CA ALA A 177 -4.84 12.90 -32.31
C ALA A 177 -5.92 12.93 -31.21
N LEU A 178 -6.13 11.82 -30.49
CA LEU A 178 -7.05 11.76 -29.35
C LEU A 178 -6.36 12.22 -28.06
N LYS A 179 -5.09 11.87 -27.85
CA LYS A 179 -4.25 12.31 -26.72
C LYS A 179 -4.15 13.83 -26.65
N THR A 180 -3.89 14.50 -27.78
CA THR A 180 -3.86 15.97 -27.85
C THR A 180 -5.23 16.56 -27.48
N LYS A 181 -6.33 16.07 -28.08
CA LYS A 181 -7.70 16.53 -27.74
C LYS A 181 -8.07 16.28 -26.27
N ALA A 182 -7.60 15.19 -25.66
CA ALA A 182 -7.84 14.84 -24.26
C ALA A 182 -7.00 15.64 -23.25
N SER A 183 -5.95 16.33 -23.73
CA SER A 183 -4.96 17.07 -22.91
C SER A 183 -5.05 18.59 -23.09
N THR A 184 -5.28 19.07 -24.32
CA THR A 184 -5.30 20.51 -24.67
C THR A 184 -6.64 21.01 -25.23
N GLY A 185 -7.62 20.13 -25.42
CA GLY A 185 -8.96 20.50 -25.91
C GLY A 185 -9.77 21.27 -24.86
N GLN A 186 -11.00 21.68 -25.21
CA GLN A 186 -11.90 22.39 -24.29
C GLN A 186 -13.26 21.71 -24.12
N GLY A 187 -13.79 21.76 -22.90
CA GLY A 187 -15.15 21.34 -22.55
C GLY A 187 -15.53 19.93 -23.02
N LYS A 188 -16.61 19.84 -23.82
CA LYS A 188 -17.18 18.55 -24.27
C LYS A 188 -16.24 17.77 -25.21
N GLU A 189 -15.28 18.40 -25.86
CA GLU A 189 -14.31 17.68 -26.71
C GLU A 189 -13.35 16.83 -25.86
N VAL A 190 -12.86 17.37 -24.73
CA VAL A 190 -12.00 16.64 -23.79
C VAL A 190 -12.71 15.40 -23.25
N MET A 191 -13.96 15.54 -22.82
CA MET A 191 -14.77 14.40 -22.35
C MET A 191 -14.96 13.33 -23.43
N ARG A 192 -15.27 13.73 -24.67
CA ARG A 192 -15.42 12.79 -25.79
C ARG A 192 -14.11 12.10 -26.15
N ALA A 193 -12.99 12.82 -26.16
CA ALA A 193 -11.67 12.27 -26.42
C ALA A 193 -11.25 11.27 -25.33
N ARG A 194 -11.39 11.63 -24.04
CA ARG A 194 -11.12 10.73 -22.91
C ARG A 194 -12.03 9.50 -22.91
N SER A 195 -13.33 9.66 -23.15
CA SER A 195 -14.27 8.54 -23.25
C SER A 195 -13.91 7.59 -24.40
N ARG A 196 -13.52 8.13 -25.57
CA ARG A 196 -13.09 7.31 -26.71
C ARG A 196 -11.74 6.62 -26.47
N LEU A 197 -10.81 7.27 -25.76
CA LEU A 197 -9.56 6.65 -25.33
C LEU A 197 -9.81 5.51 -24.35
N ALA A 198 -10.63 5.71 -23.33
CA ALA A 198 -11.02 4.67 -22.38
C ALA A 198 -11.72 3.48 -23.07
N ALA A 199 -12.63 3.73 -24.02
CA ALA A 199 -13.27 2.69 -24.83
C ALA A 199 -12.29 1.91 -25.74
N LEU A 200 -11.11 2.48 -26.04
CA LEU A 200 -10.01 1.84 -26.75
C LEU A 200 -8.97 1.22 -25.80
N GLY A 201 -9.23 1.18 -24.48
CA GLY A 201 -8.31 0.65 -23.47
C GLY A 201 -7.21 1.61 -23.01
N TYR A 202 -7.21 2.87 -23.46
CA TYR A 202 -6.21 3.87 -23.07
C TYR A 202 -6.69 4.70 -21.89
N VAL A 203 -5.97 4.60 -20.78
CA VAL A 203 -6.18 5.38 -19.55
C VAL A 203 -4.88 6.14 -19.25
N PRO A 204 -4.94 7.43 -18.88
CA PRO A 204 -3.75 8.17 -18.47
C PRO A 204 -3.31 7.71 -17.07
N VAL A 205 -1.99 7.64 -16.86
CA VAL A 205 -1.39 7.41 -15.54
C VAL A 205 -0.89 8.73 -14.97
N LEU A 206 -0.96 8.88 -13.65
CA LEU A 206 -0.38 10.01 -12.92
C LEU A 206 0.99 9.59 -12.40
N LEU A 207 2.05 10.17 -12.94
CA LEU A 207 3.41 9.98 -12.45
C LEU A 207 3.77 11.11 -11.50
N CYS A 208 4.43 10.79 -10.39
CA CYS A 208 4.90 11.77 -9.41
C CYS A 208 6.32 11.43 -8.95
N GLY A 209 7.03 12.40 -8.36
CA GLY A 209 8.42 12.22 -7.92
C GLY A 209 9.46 12.48 -9.00
N GLN A 210 9.07 12.99 -10.17
CA GLN A 210 10.02 13.27 -11.27
C GLN A 210 11.05 14.35 -10.86
N GLN A 211 10.61 15.42 -10.18
CA GLN A 211 11.55 16.42 -9.64
C GLN A 211 12.52 15.85 -8.60
N VAL A 212 12.08 14.88 -7.78
CA VAL A 212 12.94 14.21 -6.78
C VAL A 212 13.99 13.34 -7.48
N GLU A 213 13.61 12.62 -8.53
CA GLU A 213 14.53 11.79 -9.29
C GLU A 213 15.52 12.62 -10.12
N GLU A 214 15.06 13.71 -10.76
CA GLU A 214 15.96 14.68 -11.39
C GLU A 214 16.95 15.29 -10.38
N GLN A 215 16.50 15.64 -9.18
CA GLN A 215 17.37 16.17 -8.13
C GLN A 215 18.41 15.13 -7.69
N ARG A 216 18.03 13.85 -7.60
CA ARG A 216 18.97 12.74 -7.33
C ARG A 216 19.99 12.59 -8.44
N GLN A 217 19.58 12.58 -9.70
CA GLN A 217 20.47 12.37 -10.85
C GLN A 217 21.47 13.51 -11.02
N ARG A 218 21.03 14.76 -10.92
CA ARG A 218 21.91 15.95 -10.97
C ARG A 218 23.04 15.89 -9.93
N VAL A 219 22.74 15.36 -8.74
CA VAL A 219 23.69 15.25 -7.62
C VAL A 219 24.52 13.95 -7.69
N GLY A 220 23.95 12.83 -8.14
CA GLY A 220 24.65 11.56 -8.30
C GLY A 220 25.76 11.62 -9.36
N ALA A 221 25.60 12.47 -10.38
CA ALA A 221 26.64 12.79 -11.36
C ALA A 221 27.80 13.65 -10.80
N SER A 222 27.75 14.07 -9.52
CA SER A 222 28.70 15.03 -8.91
C SER A 222 29.67 14.39 -7.90
N ALA A 223 29.66 13.08 -7.68
CA ALA A 223 30.53 12.39 -6.72
C ALA A 223 31.77 11.77 -7.40
N SER A 224 32.96 11.88 -6.79
CA SER A 224 34.25 11.39 -7.34
C SER A 224 35.27 11.09 -6.21
N PRO A 225 35.81 9.86 -6.06
CA PRO A 225 36.29 9.41 -4.74
C PRO A 225 37.74 9.80 -4.37
N GLY A 226 37.97 10.33 -3.15
CA GLY A 226 39.30 10.35 -2.47
C GLY A 226 39.56 11.45 -1.39
N ALA A 227 39.98 11.04 -0.17
CA ALA A 227 40.44 11.82 1.04
C ALA A 227 39.47 12.46 2.13
N GLY A 228 39.03 11.68 3.15
CA GLY A 228 39.23 12.06 4.57
C GLY A 228 38.11 12.58 5.52
N HIS A 229 37.06 13.31 5.08
CA HIS A 229 36.21 14.11 6.00
C HIS A 229 34.67 13.94 5.80
N PRO A 230 33.76 14.51 6.64
CA PRO A 230 32.47 13.86 6.95
C PRO A 230 31.59 13.70 5.73
N VAL A 231 31.34 12.43 5.39
CA VAL A 231 30.80 11.96 4.10
C VAL A 231 29.63 12.83 3.62
N THR A 232 29.77 13.38 2.40
CA THR A 232 28.68 14.01 1.67
C THR A 232 27.55 12.99 1.48
N HIS A 233 26.47 13.14 2.24
CA HIS A 233 25.42 12.15 2.32
C HIS A 233 24.04 12.76 2.10
N TRP A 234 23.15 11.94 1.55
CA TRP A 234 21.74 12.25 1.50
C TRP A 234 21.15 12.17 2.90
N ARG A 235 20.81 13.32 3.49
CA ARG A 235 19.88 13.33 4.61
C ARG A 235 18.50 12.96 4.05
N ARG A 236 17.98 11.82 4.51
CA ARG A 236 16.67 11.30 4.07
C ARG A 236 15.58 12.37 4.25
N GLY A 237 14.71 12.47 3.25
CA GLY A 237 13.49 13.25 3.38
C GLY A 237 12.59 12.66 4.45
N HIS A 238 11.82 13.51 5.13
CA HIS A 238 10.91 13.09 6.19
C HIS A 238 9.73 14.06 6.31
N TRP A 239 8.59 13.54 6.73
CA TRP A 239 7.47 14.38 7.14
C TRP A 239 7.77 15.08 8.46
N ARG A 240 7.53 16.38 8.50
CA ARG A 240 7.69 17.20 9.69
C ARG A 240 6.38 17.92 9.98
N ASN A 241 5.85 17.73 11.19
CA ASN A 241 4.73 18.52 11.67
C ASN A 241 5.23 19.90 12.12
N GLN A 242 5.12 20.89 11.23
CA GLN A 242 5.69 22.22 11.40
C GLN A 242 4.69 23.18 12.07
N ALA A 243 5.12 23.79 13.16
CA ALA A 243 4.37 24.84 13.84
C ALA A 243 4.25 26.11 12.98
N HIS A 244 3.06 26.70 12.91
CA HIS A 244 2.78 27.92 12.15
C HIS A 244 1.61 28.73 12.76
N GLY A 245 1.23 29.84 12.12
CA GLY A 245 0.14 30.71 12.58
C GLY A 245 0.51 31.61 13.78
N PRO A 246 -0.41 32.50 14.20
CA PRO A 246 -0.19 33.38 15.35
C PRO A 246 0.18 32.59 16.60
N GLY A 247 1.26 32.99 17.28
CA GLY A 247 1.75 32.30 18.48
C GLY A 247 2.21 30.84 18.26
N ARG A 248 2.45 30.39 17.01
CA ARG A 248 2.74 28.97 16.69
C ARG A 248 1.63 28.00 17.12
N SER A 249 0.39 28.48 17.22
CA SER A 249 -0.79 27.72 17.64
C SER A 249 -1.20 26.64 16.64
N LEU A 250 -0.94 26.83 15.35
CA LEU A 250 -1.33 25.91 14.28
C LEU A 250 -0.20 24.94 13.92
N ARG A 251 -0.57 23.86 13.23
CA ARG A 251 0.30 22.76 12.81
C ARG A 251 0.05 22.45 11.33
N LYS A 252 1.11 22.31 10.54
CA LYS A 252 1.02 21.89 9.13
C LYS A 252 2.02 20.76 8.88
N LEU A 253 1.57 19.69 8.24
CA LEU A 253 2.45 18.62 7.81
C LEU A 253 3.19 19.08 6.54
N ILE A 254 4.52 19.06 6.56
CA ILE A 254 5.35 19.36 5.39
C ILE A 254 6.32 18.22 5.14
N TRP A 255 6.61 17.92 3.88
CA TRP A 255 7.76 17.08 3.52
C TRP A 255 9.00 17.96 3.58
N VAL A 256 9.96 17.56 4.41
CA VAL A 256 11.33 18.04 4.26
C VAL A 256 11.93 17.17 3.16
N MET A 257 12.11 17.74 1.97
CA MET A 257 12.71 17.02 0.85
C MET A 257 14.09 16.45 1.25
N PRO A 258 14.51 15.31 0.67
CA PRO A 258 15.88 14.86 0.79
C PRO A 258 16.83 15.99 0.37
N MET A 259 17.88 16.23 1.17
CA MET A 259 18.89 17.23 0.83
C MET A 259 20.27 16.62 1.00
N LEU A 260 21.18 16.98 0.11
CA LEU A 260 22.58 16.63 0.24
C LEU A 260 23.20 17.50 1.34
N VAL A 261 23.83 16.85 2.32
CA VAL A 261 24.59 17.52 3.38
C VAL A 261 26.06 17.31 3.06
N GLY A 262 26.84 18.41 2.95
CA GLY A 262 28.28 18.36 2.66
C GLY A 262 28.76 19.12 1.41
N GLN A 263 27.88 19.73 0.61
CA GLN A 263 28.19 20.35 -0.71
C GLN A 263 29.29 21.45 -0.77
N ASN A 264 29.95 21.82 0.33
CA ASN A 264 30.82 22.99 0.42
C ASN A 264 32.30 22.67 0.78
N GLN A 265 32.95 21.67 0.17
CA GLN A 265 34.42 21.68 -0.01
C GLN A 265 34.92 20.65 -1.04
N PRO A 266 36.12 20.83 -1.62
CA PRO A 266 36.69 19.95 -2.64
C PRO A 266 37.60 18.86 -2.04
N ASP A 267 37.39 17.61 -2.46
CA ASP A 267 38.02 16.32 -2.09
C ASP A 267 37.12 15.43 -1.14
N GLU A 268 37.01 14.10 -1.36
CA GLU A 268 35.86 13.21 -0.98
C GLU A 268 36.26 11.97 -0.12
N PRO A 269 35.41 10.96 0.21
CA PRO A 269 35.92 9.69 0.77
C PRO A 269 35.27 8.35 0.31
N GLU A 270 36.08 7.28 0.35
CA GLU A 270 35.70 5.87 0.17
C GLU A 270 34.74 5.28 1.23
N SER A 271 33.77 4.51 0.74
CA SER A 271 33.00 3.44 1.43
C SER A 271 32.25 3.77 2.74
N GLY A 272 30.92 3.70 2.67
CA GLY A 272 30.06 3.69 3.87
C GLY A 272 30.14 2.36 4.63
N HIS A 273 30.20 2.42 5.96
CA HIS A 273 30.29 1.23 6.81
C HIS A 273 29.05 0.32 6.72
N LEU A 274 29.27 -0.95 6.38
CA LEU A 274 28.33 -2.05 6.60
C LEU A 274 28.31 -2.41 8.09
N TYR A 275 27.15 -2.23 8.74
CA TYR A 275 26.93 -2.77 10.07
C TYR A 275 26.60 -4.26 9.97
N ARG A 276 27.52 -5.14 10.39
CA ARG A 276 27.19 -6.52 10.73
C ARG A 276 26.52 -6.52 12.10
N VAL A 277 25.25 -6.91 12.14
CA VAL A 277 24.58 -7.32 13.39
C VAL A 277 24.96 -8.78 13.64
N SER A 278 25.76 -9.03 14.67
CA SER A 278 25.86 -10.37 15.25
C SER A 278 24.69 -10.57 16.20
N PRO A 279 24.12 -11.78 16.31
CA PRO A 279 23.22 -12.10 17.41
C PRO A 279 23.98 -12.03 18.74
N GLU A 280 23.30 -11.63 19.81
CA GLU A 280 23.89 -11.56 21.16
C GLU A 280 24.06 -12.97 21.74
N ASP A 281 25.27 -13.28 22.22
CA ASP A 281 25.52 -14.44 23.08
C ASP A 281 25.10 -14.10 24.53
N SER A 282 24.03 -14.74 25.02
CA SER A 282 23.74 -14.98 26.46
C SER A 282 22.62 -16.01 26.62
#